data_AF-A0A0N1BCE3-F1
#
_entry.id   AF-A0A0N1BCE3-F1
#
_cell.length_a   1.000
_cell.length_b   1.000
_cell.length_c   1.000
_cell.angle_alpha   90.00
_cell.angle_beta   90.00
_cell.angle_gamma   90.00
#
_symmetry.space_group_name_H-M   'P 1'
#
loop_
_entity.id
_entity.type
_entity.pdbx_description
1 polymer ?
#
loop_
_entity_poly.entity_id
_entity_poly.type
_entity_poly.pdbx_seq_one_letter_code
_entity_poly.pdbx_strand_id
1 'polypeptide(L)'
;MKIEITQKGVYDAKGQEIEVGTEMDIKGDTVPAWLVNKGRVLAEAKGKAAVTNTSGAERQARLKEIAMGLADGDFIASGAPDVAKVNELLNEDETAFTAAERDQVWPGIAADVIAARKAA
;
A
#
# COMPACT_ATOMS: atom_id res chain seq x y z
N MET A 1 -16.33 -12.58 0.28
CA MET A 1 -15.25 -13.59 0.35
C MET A 1 -14.57 -13.81 -1.00
N LYS A 2 -13.25 -14.04 -1.02
CA LYS A 2 -12.49 -14.35 -2.24
C LYS A 2 -12.25 -15.85 -2.37
N ILE A 3 -12.46 -16.41 -3.57
CA ILE A 3 -12.30 -17.84 -3.85
C ILE A 3 -11.43 -18.00 -5.09
N GLU A 4 -10.41 -18.84 -5.02
CA GLU A 4 -9.61 -19.28 -6.17
C GLU A 4 -10.20 -20.56 -6.75
N ILE A 5 -10.37 -20.64 -8.07
CA ILE A 5 -10.83 -21.86 -8.74
C ILE A 5 -9.69 -22.86 -8.82
N THR A 6 -9.86 -24.05 -8.22
CA THR A 6 -8.84 -25.11 -8.22
C THR A 6 -9.19 -26.27 -9.16
N GLN A 7 -10.43 -26.31 -9.67
CA GLN A 7 -10.91 -27.37 -10.57
C GLN A 7 -11.71 -26.81 -11.74
N LYS A 8 -11.66 -27.51 -12.88
CA LYS A 8 -12.41 -27.20 -14.10
C LYS A 8 -13.92 -27.39 -13.91
N GLY A 9 -14.73 -26.89 -14.85
CA GLY A 9 -16.19 -27.01 -14.79
C GLY A 9 -16.86 -26.02 -13.85
N VAL A 10 -16.28 -24.83 -13.71
CA VAL A 10 -16.90 -23.64 -13.10
C VAL A 10 -17.25 -22.69 -14.24
N TYR A 11 -18.47 -22.16 -14.26
CA TYR A 11 -18.94 -21.28 -15.33
C TYR A 11 -19.35 -19.92 -14.76
N ASP A 12 -19.05 -18.86 -15.52
CA ASP A 12 -19.48 -17.52 -15.19
C ASP A 12 -20.96 -17.27 -15.52
N ALA A 13 -21.47 -16.08 -15.20
CA ALA A 13 -22.85 -15.70 -15.50
C ALA A 13 -23.17 -15.62 -17.00
N LYS A 14 -22.16 -15.64 -17.87
CA LYS A 14 -22.28 -15.67 -19.34
C LYS A 14 -22.19 -17.10 -19.89
N GLY A 15 -22.04 -18.11 -19.03
CA GLY A 15 -21.88 -19.51 -19.42
C GLY A 15 -20.49 -19.85 -19.94
N GLN A 16 -19.49 -18.99 -19.72
CA GLN A 16 -18.10 -19.23 -20.10
C GLN A 16 -17.38 -19.97 -18.97
N GLU A 17 -16.57 -20.98 -19.33
CA GLU A 17 -15.79 -21.72 -18.34
C GLU A 17 -14.70 -20.82 -17.76
N ILE A 18 -14.60 -20.81 -16.43
CA ILE A 18 -13.60 -20.08 -15.67
C ILE A 18 -12.38 -20.97 -15.50
N GLU A 19 -11.21 -20.45 -15.85
CA GLU A 19 -9.96 -21.20 -15.78
C GLU A 19 -9.52 -21.44 -14.34
N VAL A 20 -8.91 -22.61 -14.12
CA VAL A 20 -8.24 -22.94 -12.86
C VAL A 20 -7.13 -21.93 -12.58
N GLY A 21 -7.09 -21.41 -11.35
CA GLY A 21 -6.22 -20.32 -10.91
C GLY A 21 -6.88 -18.94 -10.97
N THR A 22 -8.11 -18.84 -11.49
CA THR A 22 -8.85 -17.57 -11.49
C THR A 22 -9.40 -17.27 -10.10
N GLU A 23 -9.17 -16.05 -9.62
CA GLU A 23 -9.74 -15.54 -8.37
C GLU A 23 -11.09 -14.85 -8.63
N MET A 24 -12.07 -15.11 -7.78
CA MET A 24 -13.40 -14.50 -7.85
C MET A 24 -13.85 -13.99 -6.49
N ASP A 25 -14.45 -12.79 -6.52
CA ASP A 25 -15.09 -12.20 -5.35
C ASP A 25 -16.55 -12.64 -5.29
N ILE A 26 -16.89 -13.44 -4.29
CA ILE A 26 -18.24 -13.89 -4.01
C ILE A 26 -18.86 -12.98 -2.94
N LYS A 27 -20.04 -12.45 -3.27
CA LYS A 27 -20.88 -11.71 -2.32
C LYS A 27 -21.56 -12.70 -1.36
N GLY A 28 -21.22 -12.61 -0.08
CA GLY A 28 -21.74 -13.48 0.99
C GLY A 28 -20.62 -14.20 1.75
N ASP A 29 -20.99 -14.78 2.89
CA ASP A 29 -20.07 -15.46 3.82
C ASP A 29 -20.00 -16.98 3.59
N THR A 30 -20.79 -17.53 2.67
CA THR A 30 -20.89 -18.97 2.43
C THR A 30 -20.48 -19.29 1.00
N VAL A 31 -19.71 -20.38 0.83
CA VAL A 31 -19.33 -20.90 -0.50
C VAL A 31 -20.59 -21.33 -1.25
N PRO A 32 -20.86 -20.77 -2.44
CA PRO A 32 -22.00 -21.17 -3.26
C PRO A 32 -21.91 -22.66 -3.65
N ALA A 33 -23.06 -23.33 -3.76
CA ALA A 33 -23.13 -24.76 -4.09
C ALA A 33 -22.36 -25.15 -5.36
N TRP A 34 -22.30 -24.25 -6.35
CA TRP A 34 -21.58 -24.45 -7.61
C TRP A 34 -20.03 -24.37 -7.48
N LEU A 35 -19.53 -23.88 -6.35
CA LEU A 35 -18.10 -23.78 -6.00
C LEU A 35 -17.65 -24.77 -4.93
N VAL A 36 -18.60 -25.48 -4.30
CA VAL A 36 -18.28 -26.50 -3.29
C VAL A 36 -17.35 -27.53 -3.92
N ASN A 37 -16.20 -27.77 -3.28
CA ASN A 37 -15.11 -28.64 -3.75
C ASN A 37 -14.38 -28.21 -5.05
N LYS A 38 -14.78 -27.10 -5.68
CA LYS A 38 -14.15 -26.59 -6.92
C LYS A 38 -13.30 -25.34 -6.72
N GLY A 39 -13.46 -24.68 -5.58
CA GLY A 39 -12.68 -23.51 -5.22
C GLY A 39 -12.10 -23.61 -3.82
N ARG A 40 -10.99 -22.91 -3.62
CA ARG A 40 -10.36 -22.71 -2.33
C ARG A 40 -10.71 -21.31 -1.83
N VAL A 41 -11.29 -21.22 -0.63
CA VAL A 41 -11.49 -19.94 0.03
C VAL A 41 -10.12 -19.34 0.33
N LEU A 42 -9.81 -18.25 -0.35
CA LEU A 42 -8.69 -17.40 0.02
C LEU A 42 -9.21 -16.62 1.22
N ALA A 43 -8.70 -16.96 2.42
CA ALA A 43 -9.14 -16.37 3.67
C ALA A 43 -9.31 -14.86 3.50
N GLU A 44 -10.51 -14.35 3.78
CA GLU A 44 -10.78 -12.92 3.72
C GLU A 44 -9.72 -12.22 4.56
N ALA A 45 -8.99 -11.31 3.92
CA ALA A 45 -8.29 -10.25 4.62
C ALA A 45 -9.36 -9.48 5.41
N LYS A 46 -9.62 -9.95 6.64
CA LYS A 46 -10.46 -9.27 7.61
C LYS A 46 -9.93 -7.85 7.73
N GLY A 47 -10.73 -6.91 7.24
CA GLY A 47 -10.69 -5.50 7.60
C GLY A 47 -9.31 -4.94 7.91
N LYS A 48 -8.52 -4.70 6.88
CA LYS A 48 -7.71 -3.48 6.83
C LYS A 48 -7.91 -2.92 5.43
N ALA A 49 -8.26 -1.63 5.36
CA ALA A 49 -7.99 -0.82 4.19
C ALA A 49 -6.64 -1.26 3.62
N ALA A 50 -6.50 -1.31 2.29
CA ALA A 50 -5.23 -1.63 1.67
C ALA A 50 -4.13 -0.80 2.35
N VAL A 51 -3.42 -1.42 3.30
CA VAL A 51 -2.08 -1.01 3.64
C VAL A 51 -1.36 -1.49 2.41
N THR A 52 -1.36 -0.63 1.38
CA THR A 52 -0.23 -0.61 0.48
C THR A 52 0.94 -0.54 1.43
N ASN A 53 1.60 -1.68 1.61
CA ASN A 53 2.89 -1.72 2.26
C ASN A 53 3.79 -1.05 1.24
N THR A 54 3.68 0.28 1.17
CA THR A 54 4.36 1.16 0.26
C THR A 54 5.82 0.75 0.41
N SER A 55 6.38 0.19 -0.66
CA SER A 55 7.73 -0.35 -0.64
C SER A 55 8.68 0.71 -0.07
N GLY A 56 9.80 0.30 0.52
CA GLY A 56 10.77 1.27 1.08
C GLY A 56 11.13 2.37 0.08
N ALA A 57 11.16 2.06 -1.21
CA ALA A 57 11.35 3.00 -2.30
C ALA A 57 10.21 4.01 -2.49
N GLU A 58 8.95 3.58 -2.42
CA GLU A 58 7.79 4.48 -2.51
C GLU A 58 7.68 5.37 -1.26
N ARG A 59 7.99 4.85 -0.07
CA ARG A 59 8.05 5.67 1.17
C ARG A 59 9.17 6.70 1.10
N GLN A 60 10.31 6.32 0.53
CA GLN A 60 11.40 7.26 0.21
C GLN A 60 10.96 8.33 -0.78
N ALA A 61 10.31 7.96 -1.88
CA ALA A 61 9.84 8.91 -2.89
C ALA A 61 8.84 9.91 -2.29
N ARG A 62 7.89 9.42 -1.48
CA ARG A 62 6.89 10.28 -0.84
C ARG A 62 7.52 11.21 0.21
N LEU A 63 8.43 10.70 1.04
CA LEU A 63 9.15 11.55 1.99
C LEU A 63 10.00 12.61 1.29
N LYS A 64 10.64 12.26 0.15
CA LYS A 64 11.41 13.19 -0.68
C LYS A 64 10.55 14.33 -1.21
N GLU A 65 9.39 14.01 -1.77
CA GLU A 65 8.44 15.01 -2.29
C GLU A 65 8.01 16.00 -1.21
N ILE A 66 7.56 15.50 -0.06
CA ILE A 66 7.13 16.34 1.07
C ILE A 66 8.29 17.18 1.59
N ALA A 67 9.47 16.57 1.78
CA ALA A 67 10.65 17.26 2.27
C ALA A 67 11.16 18.35 1.32
N MET A 68 10.87 18.30 0.02
CA MET A 68 11.19 19.40 -0.90
C MET A 68 10.27 20.62 -0.71
N GLY A 69 9.05 20.43 -0.21
CA GLY A 69 8.09 21.51 0.05
C GLY A 69 8.15 22.12 1.46
N LEU A 70 8.84 21.49 2.40
CA LEU A 70 8.97 21.96 3.78
C LEU A 70 9.79 23.26 3.89
N ALA A 71 9.57 24.06 4.93
CA ALA A 71 10.47 25.18 5.24
C ALA A 71 11.73 24.67 5.97
N ASP A 72 12.82 25.44 5.97
CA ASP A 72 14.06 25.04 6.66
C ASP A 72 13.86 24.86 8.18
N GLY A 73 12.88 25.58 8.77
CA GLY A 73 12.49 25.43 10.18
C GLY A 73 11.71 24.15 10.49
N ASP A 74 11.27 23.40 9.47
CA ASP A 74 10.52 22.15 9.63
C ASP A 74 11.45 20.92 9.63
N PHE A 75 12.76 21.14 9.75
CA PHE A 75 13.76 20.09 9.90
C PHE A 75 14.24 20.04 11.34
N ILE A 76 14.42 18.82 11.87
CA ILE A 76 15.00 18.61 13.19
C ILE A 76 16.52 18.84 13.17
N ALA A 77 17.14 18.96 14.34
CA ALA A 77 18.57 19.28 14.47
C ALA A 77 19.51 18.28 13.75
N SER A 78 19.06 17.05 13.46
CA SER A 78 19.82 16.07 12.68
C SER A 78 19.79 16.32 11.17
N GLY A 79 19.06 17.34 10.70
CA GLY A 79 18.86 17.65 9.29
C GLY A 79 17.82 16.77 8.59
N ALA A 80 17.09 15.94 9.33
CA ALA A 80 15.95 15.17 8.82
C ALA A 80 14.65 15.97 8.93
N PRO A 81 13.64 15.72 8.08
CA PRO A 81 12.35 16.41 8.20
C PRO A 81 11.63 16.02 9.50
N ASP A 82 10.96 16.99 10.12
CA ASP A 82 10.11 16.74 11.28
C ASP A 82 8.88 15.93 10.85
N VAL A 83 8.67 14.76 11.49
CA VAL A 83 7.55 13.87 11.17
C VAL A 83 6.19 14.50 11.44
N ALA A 84 6.08 15.41 12.40
CA ALA A 84 4.83 16.13 12.64
C ALA A 84 4.48 17.00 11.42
N LYS A 85 5.47 17.71 10.88
CA LYS A 85 5.32 18.57 9.68
C LYS A 85 5.11 17.77 8.41
N VAL A 86 5.78 16.64 8.28
CA VAL A 86 5.52 15.70 7.18
C VAL A 86 4.07 15.22 7.22
N ASN A 87 3.57 14.82 8.39
CA ASN A 87 2.23 14.25 8.53
C ASN A 87 1.12 15.29 8.36
N GLU A 88 1.38 16.58 8.64
CA GLU A 88 0.47 17.69 8.31
C GLU A 88 0.23 17.85 6.80
N LEU A 89 1.16 17.37 5.96
CA LEU A 89 1.11 17.48 4.50
C LEU A 89 0.68 16.18 3.79
N LEU A 90 0.31 15.15 4.56
CA LEU A 90 -0.23 13.91 4.02
C LEU A 90 -1.71 14.04 3.66
N ASN A 91 -2.15 13.28 2.66
CA ASN A 91 -3.56 13.11 2.38
C ASN A 91 -4.24 12.27 3.48
N GLU A 92 -5.56 12.41 3.63
CA GLU A 92 -6.34 11.74 4.68
C GLU A 92 -6.26 10.20 4.64
N ASP A 93 -5.98 9.63 3.46
CA ASP A 93 -5.86 8.19 3.22
C ASP A 93 -4.40 7.68 3.33
N GLU A 94 -3.43 8.56 3.52
CA GLU A 94 -2.03 8.18 3.62
C GLU A 94 -1.62 7.74 5.03
N THR A 95 -0.77 6.72 5.10
CA THR A 95 -0.21 6.27 6.38
C THR A 95 0.83 7.26 6.88
N ALA A 96 0.61 7.77 8.09
CA ALA A 96 1.54 8.67 8.78
C ALA A 96 2.96 8.11 8.85
N PHE A 97 3.95 8.97 8.64
CA PHE A 97 5.36 8.65 8.90
C PHE A 97 5.63 8.60 10.40
N THR A 98 6.32 7.54 10.81
CA THR A 98 6.87 7.45 12.17
C THR A 98 8.30 7.97 12.20
N ALA A 99 8.78 8.38 13.38
CA ALA A 99 10.18 8.80 13.54
C ALA A 99 11.16 7.70 13.13
N ALA A 100 10.90 6.46 13.55
CA ALA A 100 11.73 5.30 13.22
C ALA A 100 11.78 5.03 11.71
N GLU A 101 10.63 5.15 11.04
CA GLU A 101 10.56 5.00 9.59
C GLU A 101 11.32 6.09 8.87
N ARG A 102 11.10 7.36 9.25
CA ARG A 102 11.82 8.53 8.71
C ARG A 102 13.32 8.34 8.87
N ASP A 103 13.79 7.89 10.03
CA ASP A 103 15.22 7.63 10.26
C ASP A 103 15.76 6.45 9.44
N GLN A 104 14.93 5.46 9.11
CA GLN A 104 15.29 4.35 8.24
C GLN A 104 15.36 4.76 6.76
N VAL A 105 14.42 5.55 6.27
CA VAL A 105 14.29 5.87 4.84
C VAL A 105 15.08 7.12 4.43
N TRP A 106 15.22 8.10 5.32
CA TRP A 106 15.85 9.40 5.05
C TRP A 106 17.30 9.29 4.55
N PRO A 107 18.19 8.45 5.12
CA PRO A 107 19.58 8.37 4.68
C PRO A 107 19.74 8.04 3.18
N GLY A 108 18.78 7.32 2.57
CA GLY A 108 18.81 7.00 1.15
C GLY A 108 18.42 8.15 0.22
N ILE A 109 17.83 9.24 0.74
CA ILE A 109 17.34 10.39 -0.05
C ILE A 109 17.87 11.75 0.45
N ALA A 110 18.51 11.80 1.62
CA ALA A 110 18.91 13.03 2.29
C ALA A 110 19.83 13.90 1.40
N ALA A 111 20.86 13.28 0.81
CA ALA A 111 21.82 13.99 -0.04
C ALA A 111 21.13 14.65 -1.25
N ASP A 112 20.23 13.92 -1.91
CA ASP A 112 19.46 14.42 -3.05
C ASP A 112 18.54 15.57 -2.65
N VAL A 113 17.81 15.44 -1.54
CA VAL A 113 16.87 16.47 -1.06
C VAL A 113 17.62 17.74 -0.70
N ILE A 114 18.72 17.61 0.05
CA ILE A 114 19.54 18.76 0.45
C ILE A 114 20.15 19.45 -0.78
N ALA A 115 20.65 18.69 -1.75
CA ALA A 115 21.19 19.23 -2.99
C ALA A 115 20.13 19.95 -3.82
N ALA A 116 18.93 19.35 -3.97
CA ALA A 116 17.83 19.93 -4.71
C ALA A 116 17.32 21.23 -4.07
N ARG A 117 17.16 21.26 -2.75
CA ARG A 117 16.72 22.46 -2.02
C ARG A 117 17.74 23.60 -2.08
N LYS A 118 19.03 23.29 -2.09
CA LYS A 118 20.09 24.31 -2.23
C LYS A 118 20.16 24.92 -3.62
N ALA A 119 19.66 24.23 -4.64
CA ALA A 119 19.65 24.68 -6.02
C ALA A 119 18.37 25.45 -6.42
N ALA A 120 17.34 25.44 -5.57
CA ALA A 120 16.08 26.15 -5.75
C ALA A 120 16.14 27.54 -5.09
#